data_AF-A0A813GPI8-F1
#
_entry.id   AF-A0A813GPI8-F1
#
_cell.length_a   1.000
_cell.length_b   1.000
_cell.length_c   1.000
_cell.angle_alpha   90.00
_cell.angle_beta   90.00
_cell.angle_gamma   90.00
#
_symmetry.space_group_name_H-M   'P 1'
#
loop_
_entity.id
_entity.type
_entity.pdbx_description
1 polymer ?
#
loop_
_entity_poly.entity_id
_entity_poly.type
_entity_poly.pdbx_seq_one_letter_code
_entity_poly.pdbx_strand_id
1 'polypeptide(L)'
;MSRVSDAAAESGGSQPDELLCEQYRCIVNRIKSDIRFFFNSLEEFVNLSPELSNSGDWESFKKACERDIKEVADAAGKQDAVLSIEPVVSLLNCRDQIMICLIDGILYQKAVLDSDLQRQREGGASGRMVEMHQLVQALSQKSDRLPDLYPLSSLPYGSLPSAMEPGPFTYDKKQSDSGSWETTVFPVRLLGLFSELTLLDTDLRWMKFGSKVTIQDKHKPQGKVVGTGEIRTEISKLFDKCARLENELQTSKAQRHTPWDQRIEQLNAKISEKEIEAKKQVNRMHKLEGEVMGLKTELANVQRELQELNDKNQKMMAENLPRIEEIDILLQSTWEANDRLTADAEMLSSMFKLQADDHKAIVKARDTVSAELTKVQRLLKGERLKKSFKEDELQKKETLYQRTVVARKEIHDSYTNQKETIQEVQERLKQQEQQWGELVEVAEARTSSISQLKEDLAQANQDIDLLEQQKKAYSREFKSATGRPCSMLLEQFKVEPGKPATKGGAK
;
A
#
# COMPACT_ATOMS: atom_id res chain seq x y z
N MET A 1 -51.15 -45.38 -31.66
CA MET A 1 -50.02 -44.44 -31.56
C MET A 1 -49.71 -44.22 -30.09
N SER A 2 -48.80 -45.00 -29.51
CA SER A 2 -48.23 -44.73 -28.19
C SER A 2 -46.93 -45.54 -28.09
N ARG A 3 -45.80 -44.84 -28.16
CA ARG A 3 -44.43 -45.28 -27.86
C ARG A 3 -43.53 -44.08 -28.16
N VAL A 4 -43.16 -43.34 -27.14
CA VAL A 4 -41.83 -42.74 -27.06
C VAL A 4 -41.35 -43.02 -25.64
N SER A 5 -40.32 -43.85 -25.60
CA SER A 5 -39.65 -44.42 -24.45
C SER A 5 -38.65 -43.43 -23.87
N ASP A 6 -38.75 -43.23 -22.56
CA ASP A 6 -37.72 -42.67 -21.68
C ASP A 6 -36.47 -43.55 -21.75
N ALA A 7 -35.38 -43.01 -22.29
CA ALA A 7 -34.04 -43.55 -22.16
C ALA A 7 -33.01 -42.48 -22.57
N ALA A 8 -32.66 -41.57 -21.64
CA ALA A 8 -31.41 -40.79 -21.69
C ALA A 8 -31.27 -39.89 -20.46
N ALA A 9 -31.02 -40.44 -19.28
CA ALA A 9 -30.61 -39.64 -18.12
C ALA A 9 -29.92 -40.46 -17.02
N GLU A 10 -28.92 -41.29 -17.34
CA GLU A 10 -28.08 -41.94 -16.31
C GLU A 10 -26.78 -42.51 -16.91
N SER A 11 -25.81 -41.65 -17.27
CA SER A 11 -24.43 -42.11 -17.59
C SER A 11 -23.35 -41.05 -17.41
N GLY A 12 -23.58 -40.02 -16.60
CA GLY A 12 -22.65 -38.89 -16.44
C GLY A 12 -21.79 -38.86 -15.17
N GLY A 13 -21.86 -39.90 -14.31
CA GLY A 13 -21.32 -39.83 -12.95
C GLY A 13 -20.07 -40.68 -12.62
N SER A 14 -19.61 -41.59 -13.49
CA SER A 14 -18.64 -42.64 -13.10
C SER A 14 -17.21 -42.50 -13.66
N GLN A 15 -16.94 -41.54 -14.54
CA GLN A 15 -15.61 -41.36 -15.13
C GLN A 15 -14.49 -40.90 -14.17
N PRO A 16 -14.71 -40.00 -13.18
CA PRO A 16 -13.61 -39.56 -12.33
C PRO A 16 -13.14 -40.66 -11.35
N ASP A 17 -14.05 -41.52 -10.89
CA ASP A 17 -13.71 -42.59 -9.94
C ASP A 17 -12.93 -43.73 -10.62
N GLU A 18 -13.23 -44.04 -11.87
CA GLU A 18 -12.51 -45.06 -12.64
C GLU A 18 -11.05 -44.66 -12.91
N LEU A 19 -10.81 -43.39 -13.22
CA LEU A 19 -9.46 -42.84 -13.40
C LEU A 19 -8.64 -42.89 -12.09
N LEU A 20 -9.27 -42.60 -10.95
CA LEU A 20 -8.61 -42.69 -9.64
C LEU A 20 -8.30 -44.15 -9.26
N CYS A 21 -9.21 -45.08 -9.54
CA CYS A 21 -8.98 -46.52 -9.36
C CYS A 21 -7.80 -47.01 -10.20
N GLU A 22 -7.72 -46.57 -11.46
CA GLU A 22 -6.63 -46.94 -12.36
C GLU A 22 -5.27 -46.37 -11.90
N GLN A 23 -5.24 -45.11 -11.47
CA GLN A 23 -4.04 -44.49 -10.90
C GLN A 23 -3.58 -45.20 -9.63
N TYR A 24 -4.50 -45.49 -8.71
CA TYR A 24 -4.20 -46.24 -7.49
C TYR A 24 -3.63 -47.63 -7.80
N ARG A 25 -4.25 -48.36 -8.74
CA ARG A 25 -3.76 -49.67 -9.20
C ARG A 25 -2.38 -49.57 -9.85
N CYS A 26 -2.12 -48.52 -10.62
CA CYS A 26 -0.81 -48.25 -11.21
C CYS A 26 0.25 -48.06 -10.12
N ILE A 27 -0.04 -47.26 -9.09
CA ILE A 27 0.85 -47.03 -7.94
C ILE A 27 1.15 -48.34 -7.20
N VAL A 28 0.11 -49.10 -6.85
CA VAL A 28 0.28 -50.40 -6.19
C VAL A 28 1.15 -51.32 -7.03
N ASN A 29 0.84 -51.49 -8.32
CA ASN A 29 1.63 -52.34 -9.21
C ASN A 29 3.09 -51.88 -9.34
N ARG A 30 3.33 -50.57 -9.35
CA ARG A 30 4.68 -50.02 -9.38
C ARG A 30 5.45 -50.39 -8.11
N ILE A 31 4.86 -50.17 -6.94
CA ILE A 31 5.51 -50.50 -5.66
C ILE A 31 5.77 -52.01 -5.56
N LYS A 32 4.84 -52.86 -6.00
CA LYS A 32 5.06 -54.33 -6.07
C LYS A 32 6.29 -54.67 -6.93
N SER A 33 6.42 -54.03 -8.09
CA SER A 33 7.56 -54.23 -8.97
C SER A 33 8.86 -53.82 -8.30
N ASP A 34 8.86 -52.69 -7.59
CA ASP A 34 10.04 -52.20 -6.86
C ASP A 34 10.41 -53.15 -5.71
N ILE A 35 9.44 -53.62 -4.91
CA ILE A 35 9.67 -54.59 -3.84
C ILE A 35 10.31 -55.87 -4.40
N ARG A 36 9.73 -56.45 -5.46
CA ARG A 36 10.29 -57.66 -6.10
C ARG A 36 11.72 -57.45 -6.57
N PHE A 37 11.98 -56.29 -7.19
CA PHE A 37 13.30 -55.96 -7.67
C PHE A 37 14.31 -55.92 -6.51
N PHE A 38 14.04 -55.13 -5.47
CA PHE A 38 14.96 -54.98 -4.35
C PHE A 38 15.10 -56.26 -3.51
N PHE A 39 14.02 -57.02 -3.33
CA PHE A 39 14.06 -58.28 -2.60
C PHE A 39 14.90 -59.33 -3.33
N ASN A 40 14.80 -59.40 -4.67
CA ASN A 40 15.66 -60.28 -5.46
C ASN A 40 17.14 -59.89 -5.36
N SER A 41 17.43 -58.59 -5.25
CA SER A 41 18.81 -58.12 -5.03
C SER A 41 19.36 -58.49 -3.65
N LEU A 42 18.53 -58.69 -2.61
CA LEU A 42 19.02 -58.99 -1.26
C LEU A 42 19.91 -60.25 -1.20
N GLU A 43 19.64 -61.26 -2.01
CA GLU A 43 20.41 -62.50 -2.07
C GLU A 43 21.89 -62.27 -2.42
N GLU A 44 22.20 -61.19 -3.15
CA GLU A 44 23.57 -60.83 -3.55
C GLU A 44 24.35 -60.12 -2.42
N PHE A 45 23.68 -59.64 -1.38
CA PHE A 45 24.27 -58.81 -0.33
C PHE A 45 24.12 -59.38 1.09
N VAL A 46 23.18 -60.29 1.29
CA VAL A 46 22.78 -60.78 2.60
C VAL A 46 22.86 -62.30 2.65
N ASN A 47 23.38 -62.84 3.74
CA ASN A 47 23.38 -64.27 4.01
C ASN A 47 22.27 -64.64 4.98
N LEU A 48 21.54 -65.72 4.67
CA LEU A 48 20.59 -66.28 5.61
C LEU A 48 21.35 -66.82 6.82
N SER A 49 20.87 -66.49 8.02
CA SER A 49 21.43 -67.08 9.24
C SER A 49 21.17 -68.59 9.22
N PRO A 50 22.00 -69.42 9.89
CA PRO A 50 21.77 -70.86 9.97
C PRO A 50 20.36 -71.21 10.49
N GLU A 51 19.84 -70.39 11.42
CA GLU A 51 18.50 -70.52 11.98
C GLU A 51 17.41 -70.33 10.93
N LEU A 52 17.59 -69.36 10.02
CA LEU A 52 16.64 -69.08 8.94
C LEU A 52 16.80 -70.04 7.77
N SER A 53 18.02 -70.49 7.46
CA SER A 53 18.26 -71.53 6.47
C SER A 53 17.55 -72.84 6.82
N ASN A 54 17.31 -73.12 8.11
CA ASN A 54 16.50 -74.26 8.54
C ASN A 54 15.01 -74.08 8.23
N SER A 55 14.53 -72.83 8.11
CA SER A 55 13.13 -72.52 7.80
C SER A 55 12.85 -72.43 6.29
N GLY A 56 13.87 -72.24 5.47
CA GLY A 56 13.76 -72.21 4.01
C GLY A 56 15.01 -71.65 3.32
N ASP A 57 15.05 -71.82 2.00
CA ASP A 57 16.02 -71.16 1.13
C ASP A 57 15.51 -69.80 0.63
N TRP A 58 16.36 -69.05 -0.07
CA TRP A 58 15.98 -67.75 -0.65
C TRP A 58 14.74 -67.84 -1.56
N GLU A 59 14.57 -68.93 -2.29
CA GLU A 59 13.39 -69.16 -3.13
C GLU A 59 12.10 -69.30 -2.30
N SER A 60 12.18 -69.97 -1.15
CA SER A 60 11.08 -70.06 -0.18
C SER A 60 10.72 -68.70 0.38
N PHE A 61 11.72 -67.88 0.72
CA PHE A 61 11.49 -66.51 1.20
C PHE A 61 10.96 -65.57 0.11
N LYS A 62 11.40 -65.70 -1.14
CA LYS A 62 10.85 -64.98 -2.31
C LYS A 62 9.37 -65.30 -2.49
N LYS A 63 9.01 -66.58 -2.40
CA LYS A 63 7.60 -67.02 -2.47
C LYS A 63 6.75 -66.51 -1.30
N ALA A 64 7.34 -66.43 -0.10
CA ALA A 64 6.66 -65.86 1.06
C ALA A 64 6.42 -64.35 0.86
N CYS A 65 7.46 -63.60 0.50
CA CYS A 65 7.35 -62.17 0.19
C CYS A 65 6.33 -61.90 -0.93
N GLU A 66 6.35 -62.70 -2.01
CA GLU A 66 5.41 -62.57 -3.11
C GLU A 66 3.97 -62.86 -2.69
N ARG A 67 3.76 -63.78 -1.73
CA ARG A 67 2.45 -64.06 -1.14
C ARG A 67 1.97 -62.87 -0.32
N ASP A 68 2.82 -62.31 0.54
CA ASP A 68 2.49 -61.16 1.39
C ASP A 68 2.13 -59.94 0.53
N ILE A 69 2.95 -59.64 -0.49
CA ILE A 69 2.71 -58.56 -1.45
C ILE A 69 1.39 -58.77 -2.20
N LYS A 70 1.11 -60.01 -2.61
CA LYS A 70 -0.14 -60.35 -3.31
C LYS A 70 -1.34 -60.17 -2.40
N GLU A 71 -1.26 -60.62 -1.15
CA GLU A 71 -2.33 -60.49 -0.17
C GLU A 71 -2.68 -59.01 0.09
N VAL A 72 -1.66 -58.16 0.31
CA VAL A 72 -1.86 -56.71 0.48
C VAL A 72 -2.40 -56.07 -0.80
N ALA A 73 -1.92 -56.47 -1.98
CA ALA A 73 -2.39 -55.93 -3.25
C ALA A 73 -3.82 -56.37 -3.61
N ASP A 74 -4.21 -57.59 -3.27
CA ASP A 74 -5.56 -58.12 -3.48
C ASP A 74 -6.55 -57.40 -2.53
N ALA A 75 -6.11 -57.04 -1.32
CA ALA A 75 -6.87 -56.15 -0.44
C ALA A 75 -7.05 -54.75 -1.04
N ALA A 76 -6.02 -54.22 -1.72
CA ALA A 76 -6.05 -52.93 -2.43
C ALA A 76 -6.95 -52.93 -3.69
N GLY A 77 -7.24 -54.10 -4.27
CA GLY A 77 -8.01 -54.24 -5.51
C GLY A 77 -9.53 -54.28 -5.33
N LYS A 78 -10.04 -54.25 -4.09
CA LYS A 78 -11.48 -54.21 -3.80
C LYS A 78 -12.00 -52.78 -4.01
N GLN A 79 -13.22 -52.60 -4.54
CA GLN A 79 -13.78 -51.26 -4.85
C GLN A 79 -13.77 -50.31 -3.65
N ASP A 80 -13.98 -50.81 -2.42
CA ASP A 80 -13.94 -50.00 -1.19
C ASP A 80 -12.51 -49.63 -0.75
N ALA A 81 -11.48 -50.29 -1.32
CA ALA A 81 -10.09 -50.11 -0.92
C ALA A 81 -9.44 -48.84 -1.50
N VAL A 82 -10.02 -48.22 -2.53
CA VAL A 82 -9.56 -46.92 -3.05
C VAL A 82 -9.69 -45.82 -2.00
N LEU A 83 -10.61 -46.00 -1.04
CA LEU A 83 -10.77 -45.11 0.12
C LEU A 83 -9.78 -45.43 1.26
N SER A 84 -9.05 -46.55 1.19
CA SER A 84 -8.06 -46.96 2.18
C SER A 84 -6.62 -46.83 1.66
N ILE A 85 -5.82 -46.03 2.36
CA ILE A 85 -4.40 -45.88 2.08
C ILE A 85 -3.55 -47.00 2.71
N GLU A 86 -4.13 -47.83 3.58
CA GLU A 86 -3.41 -48.85 4.37
C GLU A 86 -2.63 -49.84 3.50
N PRO A 87 -3.17 -50.39 2.39
CA PRO A 87 -2.40 -51.30 1.56
C PRO A 87 -1.17 -50.64 0.90
N VAL A 88 -1.30 -49.38 0.48
CA VAL A 88 -0.18 -48.62 -0.09
C VAL A 88 0.86 -48.34 1.00
N VAL A 89 0.43 -47.98 2.21
CA VAL A 89 1.30 -47.78 3.37
C VAL A 89 2.08 -49.05 3.72
N SER A 90 1.41 -50.20 3.81
CA SER A 90 2.05 -51.51 4.06
C SER A 90 3.10 -51.85 3.00
N LEU A 91 2.77 -51.64 1.71
CA LEU A 91 3.72 -51.88 0.63
C LEU A 91 4.92 -50.90 0.66
N LEU A 92 4.70 -49.63 0.99
CA LEU A 92 5.78 -48.65 1.14
C LEU A 92 6.70 -48.98 2.32
N ASN A 93 6.14 -49.39 3.46
CA ASN A 93 6.92 -49.83 4.61
C ASN A 93 7.77 -51.06 4.28
N CYS A 94 7.16 -52.06 3.62
CA CYS A 94 7.86 -53.26 3.14
C CYS A 94 9.05 -52.88 2.23
N ARG A 95 8.80 -52.01 1.25
CA ARG A 95 9.83 -51.52 0.31
C ARG A 95 10.98 -50.86 1.06
N ASP A 96 10.69 -49.91 1.94
CA ASP A 96 11.72 -49.14 2.64
C ASP A 96 12.54 -50.02 3.59
N GLN A 97 11.92 -50.98 4.26
CA GLN A 97 12.63 -51.95 5.11
C GLN A 97 13.56 -52.86 4.28
N ILE A 98 13.11 -53.35 3.12
CA ILE A 98 13.94 -54.13 2.19
C ILE A 98 15.12 -53.29 1.71
N MET A 99 14.88 -52.04 1.33
CA MET A 99 15.94 -51.13 0.90
C MET A 99 16.93 -50.83 2.03
N ILE A 100 16.48 -50.66 3.28
CA ILE A 100 17.38 -50.51 4.44
C ILE A 100 18.26 -51.74 4.59
N CYS A 101 17.70 -52.95 4.49
CA CYS A 101 18.47 -54.19 4.57
C CYS A 101 19.52 -54.28 3.45
N LEU A 102 19.14 -53.88 2.23
CA LEU A 102 20.05 -53.84 1.09
C LEU A 102 21.18 -52.83 1.30
N ILE A 103 20.86 -51.62 1.80
CA ILE A 103 21.85 -50.60 2.15
C ILE A 103 22.83 -51.15 3.19
N ASP A 104 22.33 -51.78 4.24
CA ASP A 104 23.17 -52.37 5.27
C ASP A 104 24.07 -53.48 4.71
N GLY A 105 23.56 -54.30 3.79
CA GLY A 105 24.36 -55.29 3.06
C GLY A 105 25.49 -54.68 2.25
N ILE A 106 25.22 -53.61 1.51
CA ILE A 106 26.24 -52.89 0.72
C ILE A 106 27.28 -52.23 1.65
N LEU A 107 26.83 -51.58 2.72
CA LEU A 107 27.72 -50.96 3.71
C LEU A 107 28.59 -52.01 4.41
N TYR A 108 28.05 -53.19 4.72
CA TYR A 108 28.84 -54.29 5.26
C TYR A 108 29.93 -54.75 4.29
N GLN A 109 29.60 -54.99 3.01
CA GLN A 109 30.60 -55.37 2.01
C GLN A 109 31.70 -54.31 1.87
N LYS A 110 31.32 -53.03 1.90
CA LYS A 110 32.30 -51.95 1.96
C LYS A 110 33.17 -52.03 3.22
N ALA A 111 32.60 -52.33 4.40
CA ALA A 111 33.35 -52.43 5.64
C ALA A 111 34.36 -53.59 5.60
N VAL A 112 33.96 -54.72 5.02
CA VAL A 112 34.86 -55.86 4.75
C VAL A 112 35.99 -55.41 3.82
N LEU A 113 35.67 -54.72 2.71
CA LEU A 113 36.68 -54.20 1.78
C LEU A 113 37.65 -53.22 2.46
N ASP A 114 37.13 -52.28 3.27
CA ASP A 114 37.95 -51.33 4.03
C ASP A 114 38.87 -52.07 5.02
N SER A 115 38.37 -53.13 5.67
CA SER A 115 39.15 -53.99 6.56
C SER A 115 40.24 -54.77 5.82
N ASP A 116 39.93 -55.38 4.68
CA ASP A 116 40.88 -56.13 3.84
C ASP A 116 41.99 -55.22 3.30
N LEU A 117 41.63 -53.99 2.95
CA LEU A 117 42.57 -52.94 2.53
C LEU A 117 43.25 -52.24 3.72
N GLN A 118 42.92 -52.62 4.96
CA GLN A 118 43.44 -52.04 6.20
C GLN A 118 43.35 -50.51 6.25
N ARG A 119 42.25 -49.97 5.73
CA ARG A 119 42.02 -48.52 5.67
C ARG A 119 41.70 -48.00 7.07
N GLN A 120 42.49 -47.03 7.54
CA GLN A 120 42.15 -46.28 8.74
C GLN A 120 41.08 -45.24 8.39
N ARG A 121 39.98 -45.22 9.13
CA ARG A 121 38.93 -44.21 8.93
C ARG A 121 39.34 -42.88 9.51
N GLU A 122 39.34 -41.86 8.67
CA GLU A 122 39.40 -40.47 9.09
C GLU A 122 38.00 -40.06 9.63
N GLY A 123 37.95 -39.41 10.79
CA GLY A 123 36.80 -39.23 11.70
C GLY A 123 35.50 -38.57 11.20
N GLY A 124 34.99 -38.90 10.01
CA GLY A 124 33.78 -38.30 9.41
C GLY A 124 32.73 -39.29 8.88
N ALA A 125 32.81 -40.58 9.22
CA ALA A 125 31.86 -41.56 8.70
C ALA A 125 30.44 -41.44 9.29
N SER A 126 29.44 -41.80 8.49
CA SER A 126 28.06 -41.95 8.97
C SER A 126 28.00 -43.00 10.09
N GLY A 127 27.17 -42.75 11.12
CA GLY A 127 27.04 -43.63 12.30
C GLY A 127 26.78 -45.09 11.93
N ARG A 128 26.00 -45.38 10.89
CA ARG A 128 25.75 -46.77 10.45
C ARG A 128 27.01 -47.46 9.97
N MET A 129 27.85 -46.74 9.26
CA MET A 129 29.04 -47.34 8.69
C MET A 129 30.08 -47.65 9.79
N VAL A 130 30.07 -46.88 10.88
CA VAL A 130 30.82 -47.19 12.11
C VAL A 130 30.31 -48.48 12.73
N GLU A 131 28.99 -48.66 12.85
CA GLU A 131 28.38 -49.91 13.33
C GLU A 131 28.78 -51.11 12.46
N MET A 132 28.81 -50.94 11.12
CA MET A 132 29.26 -52.00 10.20
C MET A 132 30.73 -52.38 10.40
N HIS A 133 31.60 -51.40 10.66
CA HIS A 133 33.00 -51.69 10.98
C HIS A 133 33.16 -52.42 12.31
N GLN A 134 32.42 -52.01 13.33
CA GLN A 134 32.40 -52.68 14.62
C GLN A 134 31.91 -54.13 14.48
N LEU A 135 30.89 -54.35 13.63
CA LEU A 135 30.41 -55.70 13.32
C LEU A 135 31.49 -56.53 12.62
N VAL A 136 32.12 -56.01 11.57
CA VAL A 136 33.22 -56.70 10.87
C VAL A 136 34.36 -57.03 11.83
N GLN A 137 34.75 -56.10 12.70
CA GLN A 137 35.77 -56.33 13.71
C GLN A 137 35.36 -57.41 14.74
N ALA A 138 34.09 -57.41 15.16
CA ALA A 138 33.58 -58.42 16.08
C ALA A 138 33.52 -59.81 15.42
N LEU A 139 33.25 -59.88 14.11
CA LEU A 139 33.24 -61.12 13.34
C LEU A 139 34.65 -61.66 13.08
N SER A 140 35.62 -60.79 12.75
CA SER A 140 37.01 -61.19 12.53
C SER A 140 37.70 -61.69 13.80
N GLN A 141 37.25 -61.25 14.98
CA GLN A 141 37.70 -61.81 16.26
C GLN A 141 37.18 -63.22 16.53
N LYS A 142 36.03 -63.59 15.94
CA LYS A 142 35.36 -64.88 16.18
C LYS A 142 35.70 -65.94 15.13
N SER A 143 36.14 -65.54 13.95
CA SER A 143 36.39 -66.40 12.80
C SER A 143 37.60 -65.94 12.02
N ASP A 144 38.45 -66.87 11.58
CA ASP A 144 39.60 -66.59 10.72
C ASP A 144 39.21 -66.01 9.35
N ARG A 145 37.97 -66.25 8.91
CA ARG A 145 37.42 -65.70 7.67
C ARG A 145 36.14 -64.92 7.94
N LEU A 146 36.10 -63.70 7.41
CA LEU A 146 34.90 -62.86 7.41
C LEU A 146 33.86 -63.42 6.44
N PRO A 147 32.56 -63.39 6.80
CA PRO A 147 31.49 -63.71 5.86
C PRO A 147 31.51 -62.75 4.66
N ASP A 148 31.44 -63.29 3.44
CA ASP A 148 31.43 -62.52 2.19
C ASP A 148 30.14 -61.67 2.05
N LEU A 149 29.05 -62.08 2.71
CA LEU A 149 27.73 -61.44 2.70
C LEU A 149 27.28 -61.06 4.12
N TYR A 150 26.43 -60.05 4.23
CA TYR A 150 25.96 -59.53 5.51
C TYR A 150 25.08 -60.56 6.25
N PRO A 151 25.44 -60.99 7.47
CA PRO A 151 24.68 -62.00 8.18
C PRO A 151 23.34 -61.44 8.71
N LEU A 152 22.22 -62.02 8.30
CA LEU A 152 20.88 -61.55 8.70
C LEU A 152 20.65 -61.57 10.22
N SER A 153 21.36 -62.43 10.96
CA SER A 153 21.32 -62.46 12.44
C SER A 153 21.80 -61.17 13.09
N SER A 154 22.47 -60.30 12.34
CA SER A 154 22.92 -58.98 12.80
C SER A 154 21.91 -57.86 12.50
N LEU A 155 20.80 -58.15 11.81
CA LEU A 155 19.71 -57.19 11.66
C LEU A 155 19.01 -56.97 13.00
N PRO A 156 18.56 -55.74 13.30
CA PRO A 156 17.85 -55.42 14.54
C PRO A 156 16.59 -56.28 14.78
N TYR A 157 15.98 -56.79 13.71
CA TYR A 157 14.71 -57.52 13.75
C TYR A 157 14.87 -59.04 13.60
N GLY A 158 16.05 -59.54 13.25
CA GLY A 158 16.32 -60.99 13.11
C GLY A 158 15.52 -61.73 12.03
N SER A 159 14.63 -61.05 11.31
CA SER A 159 13.77 -61.57 10.24
C SER A 159 13.96 -60.78 8.94
N LEU A 160 13.53 -61.37 7.83
CA LEU A 160 13.35 -60.62 6.57
C LEU A 160 12.11 -59.74 6.67
N PRO A 161 12.13 -58.53 6.07
CA PRO A 161 10.96 -57.65 6.05
C PRO A 161 9.73 -58.32 5.47
N SER A 162 8.57 -58.07 6.07
CA SER A 162 7.26 -58.53 5.58
C SER A 162 6.33 -57.34 5.34
N ALA A 163 5.42 -57.47 4.37
CA ALA A 163 4.44 -56.42 4.08
C ALA A 163 3.42 -56.19 5.20
N MET A 164 3.36 -57.08 6.18
CA MET A 164 2.49 -56.96 7.36
C MET A 164 3.15 -56.20 8.52
N GLU A 165 4.44 -55.91 8.44
CA GLU A 165 5.16 -55.22 9.51
C GLU A 165 4.85 -53.71 9.50
N PRO A 166 4.60 -53.10 10.68
CA PRO A 166 4.44 -51.66 10.78
C PRO A 166 5.76 -50.95 10.45
N GLY A 167 5.68 -49.77 9.84
CA GLY A 167 6.84 -48.98 9.48
C GLY A 167 6.57 -47.47 9.54
N PRO A 168 7.48 -46.64 9.01
CA PRO A 168 7.41 -45.19 9.14
C PRO A 168 6.15 -44.54 8.56
N PHE A 169 5.46 -45.23 7.64
CA PHE A 169 4.20 -44.76 7.07
C PHE A 169 2.97 -45.27 7.83
N THR A 170 3.13 -46.19 8.79
CA THR A 170 2.02 -46.69 9.60
C THR A 170 1.59 -45.61 10.59
N TYR A 171 0.33 -45.20 10.49
CA TYR A 171 -0.22 -44.18 11.39
C TYR A 171 -0.48 -44.77 12.79
N ASP A 172 0.41 -44.51 13.74
CA ASP A 172 0.16 -44.75 15.16
C ASP A 172 -0.34 -43.46 15.83
N LYS A 173 -1.58 -43.47 16.32
CA LYS A 173 -2.19 -42.33 17.04
C LYS A 173 -1.37 -41.89 18.25
N LYS A 174 -0.50 -42.75 18.79
CA LYS A 174 0.37 -42.41 19.93
C LYS A 174 1.60 -41.58 19.54
N GLN A 175 2.00 -41.56 18.27
CA GLN A 175 3.18 -40.82 17.80
C GLN A 175 2.89 -39.35 17.42
N SER A 176 1.64 -38.91 17.32
CA SER A 176 1.34 -37.54 16.85
C SER A 176 1.62 -36.42 17.87
N ASP A 177 1.77 -36.74 19.16
CA ASP A 177 1.91 -35.74 20.22
C ASP A 177 3.35 -35.22 20.41
N SER A 178 4.35 -35.82 19.77
CA SER A 178 5.76 -35.43 19.94
C SER A 178 6.24 -34.32 18.98
N GLY A 179 5.44 -33.91 17.99
CA GLY A 179 5.70 -32.74 17.10
C GLY A 179 6.98 -32.78 16.24
N SER A 180 7.87 -33.75 16.48
CA SER A 180 9.11 -33.95 15.75
C SER A 180 8.86 -34.96 14.64
N TRP A 181 8.83 -34.49 13.39
CA TRP A 181 8.95 -35.36 12.22
C TRP A 181 10.39 -35.87 12.17
N GLU A 182 10.72 -36.84 13.03
CA GLU A 182 12.02 -37.49 12.98
C GLU A 182 12.21 -38.04 11.55
N THR A 183 13.31 -37.63 10.91
CA THR A 183 13.65 -38.11 9.58
C THR A 183 13.62 -39.63 9.59
N THR A 184 12.80 -40.22 8.71
CA THR A 184 12.65 -41.67 8.65
C THR A 184 14.03 -42.33 8.45
N VAL A 185 14.20 -43.55 8.98
CA VAL A 185 15.51 -44.23 9.00
C VAL A 185 16.06 -44.43 7.57
N PHE A 186 15.18 -44.66 6.59
CA PHE A 186 15.55 -44.93 5.21
C PHE A 186 16.34 -43.78 4.54
N PRO A 187 15.84 -42.52 4.45
CA PRO A 187 16.59 -41.38 3.92
C PRO A 187 17.97 -41.19 4.56
N VAL A 188 18.07 -41.34 5.88
CA VAL A 188 19.34 -41.18 6.62
C VAL A 188 20.33 -42.27 6.20
N ARG A 189 19.89 -43.52 6.12
CA ARG A 189 20.71 -44.65 5.66
C ARG A 189 21.13 -44.48 4.19
N LEU A 190 20.23 -44.02 3.34
CA LEU A 190 20.48 -43.79 1.92
C LEU A 190 21.52 -42.67 1.69
N LEU A 191 21.42 -41.55 2.42
CA LEU A 191 22.42 -40.48 2.37
C LEU A 191 23.79 -40.97 2.89
N GLY A 192 23.79 -41.78 3.95
CA GLY A 192 24.99 -42.45 4.43
C GLY A 192 25.64 -43.31 3.35
N LEU A 193 24.85 -44.12 2.64
CA LEU A 193 25.33 -44.93 1.53
C LEU A 193 25.94 -44.07 0.40
N PHE A 194 25.26 -43.00 -0.03
CA PHE A 194 25.80 -42.15 -1.09
C PHE A 194 27.12 -41.47 -0.72
N SER A 195 27.26 -41.03 0.54
CA SER A 195 28.52 -40.49 1.04
C SER A 195 29.63 -41.55 0.96
N GLU A 196 29.35 -42.76 1.41
CA GLU A 196 30.31 -43.86 1.39
C GLU A 196 30.65 -44.32 -0.05
N LEU A 197 29.70 -44.34 -0.97
CA LEU A 197 29.97 -44.63 -2.39
C LEU A 197 30.82 -43.56 -3.06
N THR A 198 30.62 -42.28 -2.70
CA THR A 198 31.43 -41.17 -3.23
C THR A 198 32.87 -41.25 -2.74
N LEU A 199 33.07 -41.62 -1.48
CA LEU A 199 34.40 -41.89 -0.93
C LEU A 199 35.06 -43.08 -1.64
N LEU A 200 34.32 -44.17 -1.86
CA LEU A 200 34.83 -45.34 -2.56
C LEU A 200 35.21 -45.02 -4.01
N ASP A 201 34.40 -44.27 -4.76
CA ASP A 201 34.72 -43.82 -6.12
C ASP A 201 35.99 -42.95 -6.13
N THR A 202 36.11 -42.03 -5.18
CA THR A 202 37.30 -41.21 -5.01
C THR A 202 38.53 -42.10 -4.83
N ASP A 203 38.49 -43.04 -3.89
CA ASP A 203 39.59 -43.97 -3.62
C ASP A 203 39.93 -44.85 -4.82
N LEU A 204 38.93 -45.38 -5.53
CA LEU A 204 39.13 -46.17 -6.73
C LEU A 204 39.80 -45.37 -7.84
N ARG A 205 39.48 -44.07 -7.98
CA ARG A 205 40.21 -43.17 -8.89
C ARG A 205 41.66 -43.00 -8.44
N TRP A 206 41.92 -42.77 -7.16
CA TRP A 206 43.30 -42.69 -6.64
C TRP A 206 44.10 -43.96 -6.93
N MET A 207 43.48 -45.14 -6.77
CA MET A 207 44.09 -46.43 -7.10
C MET A 207 44.32 -46.60 -8.62
N LYS A 208 43.31 -46.30 -9.45
CA LYS A 208 43.39 -46.45 -10.92
C LYS A 208 44.44 -45.55 -11.57
N PHE A 209 44.62 -44.35 -11.03
CA PHE A 209 45.62 -43.39 -11.52
C PHE A 209 46.97 -43.51 -10.81
N GLY A 210 47.17 -44.53 -9.95
CA GLY A 210 48.42 -44.81 -9.25
C GLY A 210 48.94 -43.65 -8.40
N SER A 211 48.10 -42.64 -8.14
CA SER A 211 48.54 -41.34 -7.60
C SER A 211 48.86 -41.42 -6.11
N LYS A 212 48.36 -42.46 -5.43
CA LYS A 212 48.74 -42.83 -4.06
C LYS A 212 48.81 -44.35 -3.95
N VAL A 213 50.01 -44.89 -3.78
CA VAL A 213 50.21 -46.28 -3.33
C VAL A 213 50.72 -46.20 -1.91
N THR A 214 49.89 -46.65 -0.97
CA THR A 214 50.27 -46.71 0.45
C THR A 214 51.11 -47.97 0.64
N ILE A 215 52.43 -47.81 0.74
CA ILE A 215 53.32 -48.92 1.06
C ILE A 215 53.43 -48.97 2.58
N GLN A 216 53.09 -50.11 3.17
CA GLN A 216 53.24 -50.31 4.61
C GLN A 216 54.71 -50.33 4.98
N ASP A 217 55.10 -49.34 5.79
CA ASP A 217 56.40 -49.29 6.44
C ASP A 217 56.24 -49.90 7.85
N LYS A 218 56.99 -50.95 8.16
CA LYS A 218 56.91 -51.67 9.45
C LYS A 218 57.16 -50.78 10.67
N HIS A 219 57.75 -49.60 10.47
CA HIS A 219 58.10 -48.67 11.54
C HIS A 219 57.17 -47.46 11.65
N LYS A 220 56.13 -47.34 10.80
CA LYS A 220 55.15 -46.26 10.87
C LYS A 220 53.72 -46.80 10.66
N PRO A 221 52.86 -46.79 11.69
CA PRO A 221 51.51 -47.34 11.62
C PRO A 221 50.57 -46.59 10.66
N GLN A 222 50.99 -45.45 10.11
CA GLN A 222 50.21 -44.67 9.14
C GLN A 222 50.56 -44.98 7.68
N GLY A 223 51.56 -45.83 7.39
CA GLY A 223 52.05 -46.05 6.02
C GLY A 223 52.64 -44.77 5.41
N LYS A 224 53.61 -44.91 4.51
CA LYS A 224 54.09 -43.75 3.74
C LYS A 224 53.28 -43.70 2.46
N VAL A 225 52.53 -42.63 2.25
CA VAL A 225 51.89 -42.36 0.95
C VAL A 225 53.00 -41.94 -0.01
N VAL A 226 53.42 -42.88 -0.86
CA VAL A 226 54.51 -42.66 -1.82
C VAL A 226 53.89 -42.19 -3.14
N GLY A 227 54.23 -40.98 -3.57
CA GLY A 227 53.79 -40.44 -4.86
C GLY A 227 54.47 -41.15 -6.04
N THR A 228 53.84 -41.13 -7.22
CA THR A 228 54.36 -41.73 -8.46
C THR A 228 55.78 -41.29 -8.84
N GLY A 229 56.18 -40.07 -8.48
CA GLY A 229 57.54 -39.55 -8.66
C GLY A 229 58.59 -40.25 -7.79
N GLU A 230 58.23 -40.64 -6.57
CA GLU A 230 59.13 -41.38 -5.65
C GLU A 230 59.32 -42.84 -6.11
N ILE A 231 58.27 -43.47 -6.65
CA ILE A 231 58.37 -44.84 -7.21
C ILE A 231 59.29 -44.85 -8.44
N ARG A 232 59.13 -43.89 -9.34
CA ARG A 232 59.98 -43.78 -10.53
C ARG A 232 61.45 -43.55 -10.14
N THR A 233 61.71 -42.74 -9.13
CA THR A 233 63.08 -42.51 -8.65
C THR A 233 63.69 -43.75 -7.99
N GLU A 234 62.92 -44.54 -7.24
CA GLU A 234 63.44 -45.81 -6.70
C GLU A 234 63.70 -46.86 -7.79
N ILE A 235 62.84 -46.97 -8.80
CA ILE A 235 63.08 -47.85 -9.95
C ILE A 235 64.35 -47.41 -10.69
N SER A 236 64.54 -46.10 -10.93
CA SER A 236 65.76 -45.58 -11.54
C SER A 236 67.00 -45.88 -10.70
N LYS A 237 66.94 -45.73 -9.37
CA LYS A 237 68.06 -46.08 -8.48
C LYS A 237 68.42 -47.56 -8.54
N LEU A 238 67.42 -48.44 -8.58
CA LEU A 238 67.65 -49.89 -8.72
C LEU A 238 68.26 -50.22 -10.07
N PHE A 239 67.78 -49.60 -11.15
CA PHE A 239 68.35 -49.77 -12.48
C PHE A 239 69.81 -49.30 -12.54
N ASP A 240 70.11 -48.12 -12.01
CA ASP A 240 71.48 -47.58 -11.92
C ASP A 240 72.39 -48.45 -11.05
N LYS A 241 71.84 -49.09 -10.02
CA LYS A 241 72.59 -50.03 -9.17
C LYS A 241 72.92 -51.30 -9.94
N CYS A 242 71.96 -51.88 -10.66
CA CYS A 242 72.20 -53.05 -11.51
C CYS A 242 73.24 -52.76 -12.61
N ALA A 243 73.10 -51.63 -13.31
CA ALA A 243 74.05 -51.21 -14.33
C ALA A 243 75.47 -51.01 -13.78
N ARG A 244 75.61 -50.42 -12.58
CA ARG A 244 76.91 -50.29 -11.89
C ARG A 244 77.51 -51.65 -11.55
N LEU A 245 76.74 -52.55 -10.94
CA LEU A 245 77.22 -53.88 -10.56
C LEU A 245 77.62 -54.72 -11.78
N GLU A 246 76.91 -54.58 -12.89
CA GLU A 246 77.25 -55.25 -14.14
C GLU A 246 78.56 -54.70 -14.75
N ASN A 247 78.76 -53.38 -14.69
CA ASN A 247 80.02 -52.75 -15.11
C ASN A 247 81.19 -53.14 -14.19
N GLU A 248 80.98 -53.20 -12.87
CA GLU A 248 81.96 -53.71 -11.90
C GLU A 248 82.33 -55.18 -12.18
N LEU A 249 81.36 -56.01 -12.55
CA LEU A 249 81.61 -57.40 -12.94
C LEU A 249 82.44 -57.49 -14.23
N GLN A 250 82.12 -56.69 -15.25
CA GLN A 250 82.86 -56.65 -16.52
C GLN A 250 84.30 -56.15 -16.34
N THR A 251 84.47 -55.07 -15.57
CA THR A 251 85.80 -54.54 -15.24
C THR A 251 86.62 -55.50 -14.37
N SER A 252 85.98 -56.21 -13.42
CA SER A 252 86.63 -57.27 -12.63
C SER A 252 87.10 -58.44 -13.51
N LYS A 253 86.30 -58.85 -14.50
CA LYS A 253 86.71 -59.88 -15.48
C LYS A 253 87.91 -59.41 -16.32
N ALA A 254 87.90 -58.17 -16.80
CA ALA A 254 89.01 -57.60 -17.57
C ALA A 254 90.31 -57.50 -16.75
N GLN A 255 90.20 -57.15 -15.46
CA GLN A 255 91.35 -57.04 -14.54
C GLN A 255 92.02 -58.38 -14.20
N ARG A 256 91.35 -59.53 -14.38
CA ARG A 256 91.96 -60.85 -14.13
C ARG A 256 93.04 -61.22 -15.14
N HIS A 257 93.08 -60.55 -16.29
CA HIS A 257 94.04 -60.82 -17.37
C HIS A 257 95.18 -59.79 -17.45
N THR A 258 95.22 -58.81 -16.53
CA THR A 258 96.25 -57.77 -16.51
C THR A 258 97.49 -58.25 -15.75
N PRO A 259 98.71 -58.11 -16.30
CA PRO A 259 99.96 -58.44 -15.60
C PRO A 259 100.10 -57.67 -14.27
N TRP A 260 100.67 -58.31 -13.26
CA TRP A 260 100.76 -57.76 -11.90
C TRP A 260 101.46 -56.40 -11.81
N ASP A 261 102.50 -56.18 -12.62
CA ASP A 261 103.25 -54.92 -12.62
C ASP A 261 102.38 -53.73 -13.09
N GLN A 262 101.58 -53.93 -14.14
CA GLN A 262 100.61 -52.94 -14.60
C GLN A 262 99.51 -52.69 -13.56
N ARG A 263 99.14 -53.72 -12.79
CA ARG A 263 98.14 -53.58 -11.72
C ARG A 263 98.68 -52.75 -10.56
N ILE A 264 99.95 -52.90 -10.20
CA ILE A 264 100.61 -52.10 -9.17
C ILE A 264 100.71 -50.63 -9.62
N GLU A 265 101.11 -50.37 -10.86
CA GLU A 265 101.20 -49.02 -11.41
C GLU A 265 99.82 -48.33 -11.47
N GLN A 266 98.78 -49.05 -11.90
CA GLN A 266 97.39 -48.56 -11.87
C GLN A 266 96.89 -48.29 -10.44
N LEU A 267 97.27 -49.11 -9.46
CA LEU A 267 96.90 -48.90 -8.07
C LEU A 267 97.62 -47.66 -7.49
N ASN A 268 98.90 -47.46 -7.80
CA ASN A 268 99.65 -46.28 -7.37
C ASN A 268 99.10 -44.99 -8.01
N ALA A 269 98.75 -45.02 -9.29
CA ALA A 269 98.10 -43.90 -9.96
C ALA A 269 96.74 -43.57 -9.31
N LYS A 270 95.94 -44.59 -8.98
CA LYS A 270 94.67 -44.42 -8.26
C LYS A 270 94.86 -43.86 -6.85
N ILE A 271 95.90 -44.28 -6.13
CA ILE A 271 96.21 -43.74 -4.80
C ILE A 271 96.53 -42.25 -4.90
N SER A 272 97.42 -41.86 -5.82
CA SER A 272 97.77 -40.45 -6.06
C SER A 272 96.55 -39.60 -6.47
N GLU A 273 95.71 -40.10 -7.37
CA GLU A 273 94.47 -39.43 -7.76
C GLU A 273 93.52 -39.27 -6.56
N LYS A 274 93.37 -40.31 -5.73
CA LYS A 274 92.55 -40.26 -4.51
C LYS A 274 93.11 -39.31 -3.46
N GLU A 275 94.42 -39.16 -3.33
CA GLU A 275 95.04 -38.17 -2.45
C GLU A 275 94.80 -36.73 -2.93
N ILE A 276 94.90 -36.48 -4.25
CA ILE A 276 94.56 -35.18 -4.84
C ILE A 276 93.08 -34.86 -4.61
N GLU A 277 92.20 -35.83 -4.84
CA GLU A 277 90.77 -35.65 -4.61
C GLU A 277 90.47 -35.42 -3.12
N ALA A 278 91.09 -36.16 -2.22
CA ALA A 278 90.96 -35.95 -0.77
C ALA A 278 91.38 -34.53 -0.37
N LYS A 279 92.50 -34.02 -0.89
CA LYS A 279 92.92 -32.62 -0.66
C LYS A 279 91.90 -31.61 -1.17
N LYS A 280 91.31 -31.83 -2.35
CA LYS A 280 90.23 -30.98 -2.88
C LYS A 280 89.00 -31.01 -1.98
N GLN A 281 88.60 -32.19 -1.50
CA GLN A 281 87.45 -32.33 -0.60
C GLN A 281 87.70 -31.64 0.75
N VAL A 282 88.90 -31.74 1.32
CA VAL A 282 89.28 -31.00 2.54
C VAL A 282 89.21 -29.48 2.33
N ASN A 283 89.76 -28.98 1.21
CA ASN A 283 89.68 -27.55 0.90
C ASN A 283 88.22 -27.08 0.70
N ARG A 284 87.38 -27.90 0.07
CA ARG A 284 85.96 -27.64 -0.08
C ARG A 284 85.24 -27.63 1.27
N MET A 285 85.60 -28.56 2.16
CA MET A 285 85.07 -28.63 3.52
C MET A 285 85.38 -27.34 4.29
N HIS A 286 86.64 -26.88 4.30
CA HIS A 286 87.00 -25.62 4.96
C HIS A 286 86.27 -24.40 4.37
N LYS A 287 86.06 -24.38 3.05
CA LYS A 287 85.28 -23.30 2.40
C LYS A 287 83.82 -23.32 2.86
N LEU A 288 83.20 -24.50 2.89
CA LEU A 288 81.82 -24.68 3.35
C LEU A 288 81.69 -24.36 4.84
N GLU A 289 82.68 -24.71 5.67
CA GLU A 289 82.71 -24.31 7.08
C GLU A 289 82.76 -22.79 7.25
N GLY A 290 83.52 -22.09 6.41
CA GLY A 290 83.54 -20.63 6.35
C GLY A 290 82.19 -20.04 5.95
N GLU A 291 81.54 -20.59 4.93
CA GLU A 291 80.19 -20.19 4.50
C GLU A 291 79.14 -20.44 5.59
N VAL A 292 79.21 -21.58 6.29
CA VAL A 292 78.34 -21.88 7.44
C VAL A 292 78.55 -20.86 8.56
N MET A 293 79.79 -20.47 8.84
CA MET A 293 80.06 -19.42 9.83
C MET A 293 79.49 -18.06 9.40
N GLY A 294 79.64 -17.70 8.11
CA GLY A 294 79.04 -16.51 7.53
C GLY A 294 77.52 -16.48 7.66
N LEU A 295 76.85 -17.57 7.25
CA LEU A 295 75.40 -17.70 7.36
C LEU A 295 74.91 -17.65 8.81
N LYS A 296 75.67 -18.19 9.77
CA LYS A 296 75.34 -18.06 11.21
C LYS A 296 75.38 -16.60 11.67
N THR A 297 76.34 -15.81 11.19
CA THR A 297 76.42 -14.37 11.52
C THR A 297 75.28 -13.58 10.87
N GLU A 298 74.93 -13.89 9.62
CA GLU A 298 73.78 -13.29 8.94
C GLU A 298 72.46 -13.62 9.64
N LEU A 299 72.25 -14.89 10.01
CA LEU A 299 71.08 -15.32 10.77
C LEU A 299 70.95 -14.55 12.08
N ALA A 300 72.05 -14.39 12.83
CA ALA A 300 72.05 -13.61 14.07
C ALA A 300 71.72 -12.13 13.84
N ASN A 301 72.17 -11.55 12.72
CA ASN A 301 71.82 -10.17 12.35
C ASN A 301 70.34 -10.04 11.97
N VAL A 302 69.81 -10.94 11.15
CA VAL A 302 68.39 -10.96 10.77
C VAL A 302 67.49 -11.14 12.00
N GLN A 303 67.88 -12.00 12.94
CA GLN A 303 67.14 -12.16 14.20
C GLN A 303 67.11 -10.87 15.03
N ARG A 304 68.21 -10.10 15.03
CA ARG A 304 68.26 -8.80 15.71
C ARG A 304 67.36 -7.77 15.02
N GLU A 305 67.42 -7.68 13.70
CA GLU A 305 66.55 -6.79 12.91
C GLU A 305 65.07 -7.13 13.08
N LEU A 306 64.74 -8.43 13.13
CA LEU A 306 63.38 -8.90 13.39
C LEU A 306 62.89 -8.44 14.77
N GLN A 307 63.73 -8.56 15.79
CA GLN A 307 63.40 -8.09 17.14
C GLN A 307 63.19 -6.56 17.17
N GLU A 308 64.09 -5.79 16.55
CA GLU A 308 63.97 -4.33 16.48
C GLU A 308 62.70 -3.87 15.75
N LEU A 309 62.32 -4.57 14.67
CA LEU A 309 61.08 -4.30 13.95
C LEU A 309 59.85 -4.64 14.79
N ASN A 310 59.89 -5.75 15.52
CA ASN A 310 58.81 -6.15 16.40
C ASN A 310 58.63 -5.14 17.55
N ASP A 311 59.71 -4.67 18.15
CA ASP A 311 59.66 -3.66 19.22
C ASP A 311 59.11 -2.32 18.69
N LYS A 312 59.52 -1.90 17.48
CA LYS A 312 58.96 -0.71 16.81
C LYS A 312 57.46 -0.87 16.52
N ASN A 313 57.04 -2.05 16.06
CA ASN A 313 55.64 -2.32 15.78
C ASN A 313 54.80 -2.32 17.05
N GLN A 314 55.28 -2.95 18.13
CA GLN A 314 54.61 -2.92 19.44
C GLN A 314 54.48 -1.50 19.97
N LYS A 315 55.54 -0.69 19.86
CA LYS A 315 55.51 0.72 20.25
C LYS A 315 54.50 1.53 19.42
N MET A 316 54.49 1.33 18.10
CA MET A 316 53.55 2.00 17.20
C MET A 316 52.09 1.63 17.53
N MET A 317 51.82 0.34 17.79
CA MET A 317 50.50 -0.13 18.21
C MET A 317 50.10 0.47 19.56
N ALA A 318 51.00 0.48 20.54
CA ALA A 318 50.72 1.02 21.87
C ALA A 318 50.46 2.54 21.86
N GLU A 319 51.14 3.30 21.00
CA GLU A 319 50.97 4.76 20.91
C GLU A 319 49.79 5.18 20.03
N ASN A 320 49.55 4.48 18.92
CA ASN A 320 48.56 4.90 17.93
C ASN A 320 47.18 4.30 18.17
N LEU A 321 47.07 3.09 18.73
CA LEU A 321 45.77 2.45 18.93
C LEU A 321 44.84 3.27 19.86
N PRO A 322 45.30 3.79 21.02
CA PRO A 322 44.45 4.63 21.87
C PRO A 322 43.99 5.91 21.17
N ARG A 323 44.84 6.49 20.32
CA ARG A 323 44.48 7.69 19.54
C ARG A 323 43.42 7.40 18.49
N ILE A 324 43.48 6.23 17.86
CA ILE A 324 42.46 5.78 16.92
C ILE A 324 41.13 5.57 17.66
N GLU A 325 41.16 4.92 18.82
CA GLU A 325 39.97 4.74 19.66
C GLU A 325 39.36 6.08 20.12
N GLU A 326 40.19 7.05 20.50
CA GLU A 326 39.73 8.41 20.82
C GLU A 326 39.08 9.12 19.61
N ILE A 327 39.68 8.99 18.42
CA ILE A 327 39.12 9.53 17.18
C ILE A 327 37.76 8.88 16.87
N ASP A 328 37.64 7.56 17.04
CA ASP A 328 36.39 6.84 16.79
C ASP A 328 35.28 7.29 17.75
N ILE A 329 35.60 7.50 19.04
CA ILE A 329 34.64 8.05 20.02
C ILE A 329 34.20 9.47 19.62
N LEU A 330 35.15 10.33 19.20
CA LEU A 330 34.83 11.68 18.75
C LEU A 330 34.00 11.69 17.47
N LEU A 331 34.30 10.80 16.53
CA LEU A 331 33.51 10.61 15.31
C LEU A 331 32.10 10.18 15.66
N GLN A 332 31.92 9.17 16.51
CA GLN A 332 30.61 8.71 16.95
C GLN A 332 29.80 9.84 17.60
N SER A 333 30.41 10.61 18.52
CA SER A 333 29.76 11.77 19.13
C SER A 333 29.38 12.84 18.10
N THR A 334 30.18 13.01 17.04
CA THR A 334 29.90 13.96 15.97
C THR A 334 28.74 13.49 15.09
N TRP A 335 28.67 12.19 14.80
CA TRP A 335 27.54 11.57 14.08
C TRP A 335 26.24 11.74 14.87
N GLU A 336 26.24 11.44 16.17
CA GLU A 336 25.06 11.64 17.02
C GLU A 336 24.61 13.11 17.08
N ALA A 337 25.55 14.06 17.10
CA ALA A 337 25.25 15.48 17.04
C ALA A 337 24.65 15.88 15.67
N ASN A 338 25.19 15.33 14.59
CA ASN A 338 24.67 15.56 13.24
C ASN A 338 23.25 14.99 13.05
N ASP A 339 22.97 13.83 13.62
CA ASP A 339 21.64 13.22 13.60
C ASP A 339 20.62 14.10 14.34
N ARG A 340 21.00 14.65 15.50
CA ARG A 340 20.16 15.62 16.24
C ARG A 340 19.90 16.88 15.43
N LEU A 341 20.93 17.45 14.82
CA LEU A 341 20.78 18.65 13.97
C LEU A 341 19.92 18.38 12.74
N THR A 342 20.00 17.19 12.17
CA THR A 342 19.16 16.76 11.04
C THR A 342 17.70 16.67 11.48
N ALA A 343 17.42 16.04 12.62
CA ALA A 343 16.07 15.98 13.20
C ALA A 343 15.51 17.38 13.51
N ASP A 344 16.32 18.28 14.07
CA ASP A 344 15.93 19.67 14.33
C ASP A 344 15.62 20.42 13.03
N ALA A 345 16.42 20.23 11.99
CA ALA A 345 16.20 20.84 10.67
C ALA A 345 14.89 20.33 10.02
N GLU A 346 14.60 19.03 10.13
CA GLU A 346 13.34 18.45 9.66
C GLU A 346 12.13 18.99 10.44
N MET A 347 12.25 19.10 11.77
CA MET A 347 11.22 19.69 12.62
C MET A 347 10.96 21.15 12.23
N LEU A 348 12.01 21.97 12.08
CA LEU A 348 11.89 23.37 11.66
C LEU A 348 11.27 23.48 10.27
N SER A 349 11.66 22.63 9.33
CA SER A 349 11.05 22.56 7.99
C SER A 349 9.55 22.25 8.05
N SER A 350 9.15 21.31 8.91
CA SER A 350 7.74 20.99 9.16
C SER A 350 6.98 22.17 9.76
N MET A 351 7.56 22.84 10.76
CA MET A 351 6.99 24.06 11.37
C MET A 351 6.84 25.18 10.34
N PHE A 352 7.83 25.39 9.47
CA PHE A 352 7.75 26.39 8.40
C PHE A 352 6.65 26.07 7.39
N LYS A 353 6.46 24.79 7.01
CA LYS A 353 5.34 24.39 6.15
C LYS A 353 4.00 24.69 6.80
N LEU A 354 3.86 24.38 8.09
CA LEU A 354 2.63 24.64 8.84
C LEU A 354 2.35 26.15 8.92
N GLN A 355 3.36 26.98 9.21
CA GLN A 355 3.24 28.44 9.18
C GLN A 355 2.87 28.98 7.79
N ALA A 356 3.43 28.41 6.73
CA ALA A 356 3.11 28.82 5.36
C ALA A 356 1.65 28.46 5.00
N ASP A 357 1.15 27.32 5.45
CA ASP A 357 -0.23 26.91 5.23
C ASP A 357 -1.23 27.71 6.08
N ASP A 358 -0.89 28.02 7.33
CA ASP A 358 -1.65 28.96 8.17
C ASP A 358 -1.70 30.34 7.52
N HIS A 359 -0.57 30.84 7.01
CA HIS A 359 -0.54 32.12 6.31
C HIS A 359 -1.40 32.11 5.04
N LYS A 360 -1.39 31.02 4.26
CA LYS A 360 -2.31 30.87 3.11
C LYS A 360 -3.77 30.87 3.56
N ALA A 361 -4.10 30.21 4.68
CA ALA A 361 -5.45 30.19 5.22
C ALA A 361 -5.89 31.60 5.67
N ILE A 362 -5.01 32.35 6.35
CA ILE A 362 -5.23 33.74 6.75
C ILE A 362 -5.44 34.63 5.52
N VAL A 363 -4.63 34.47 4.47
CA VAL A 363 -4.80 35.23 3.21
C VAL A 363 -6.16 34.92 2.57
N LYS A 364 -6.55 33.65 2.48
CA LYS A 364 -7.88 33.27 1.96
C LYS A 364 -9.02 33.87 2.80
N ALA A 365 -8.90 33.86 4.13
CA ALA A 365 -9.87 34.48 5.03
C ALA A 365 -9.93 36.00 4.82
N ARG A 366 -8.78 36.67 4.69
CA ARG A 366 -8.69 38.10 4.36
C ARG A 366 -9.37 38.42 3.04
N ASP A 367 -9.14 37.61 2.01
CA ASP A 367 -9.74 37.82 0.69
C ASP A 367 -11.25 37.59 0.71
N THR A 368 -11.73 36.62 1.50
CA THR A 368 -13.17 36.41 1.75
C THR A 368 -13.79 37.61 2.43
N VAL A 369 -13.18 38.14 3.50
CA VAL A 369 -13.62 39.35 4.19
C VAL A 369 -13.60 40.56 3.27
N SER A 370 -12.57 40.69 2.41
CA SER A 370 -12.48 41.77 1.42
C SER A 370 -13.61 41.70 0.38
N ALA A 371 -13.96 40.49 -0.07
CA ALA A 371 -15.09 40.28 -0.99
C ALA A 371 -16.42 40.64 -0.32
N GLU A 372 -16.64 40.24 0.93
CA GLU A 372 -17.80 40.62 1.73
C GLU A 372 -17.88 42.13 1.95
N LEU A 373 -16.77 42.78 2.29
CA LEU A 373 -16.68 44.24 2.42
C LEU A 373 -17.07 44.93 1.12
N THR A 374 -16.58 44.43 -0.02
CA THR A 374 -16.94 44.94 -1.35
C THR A 374 -18.44 44.76 -1.66
N LYS A 375 -19.04 43.66 -1.21
CA LYS A 375 -20.49 43.41 -1.32
C LYS A 375 -21.28 44.37 -0.44
N VAL A 376 -20.86 44.58 0.80
CA VAL A 376 -21.48 45.54 1.74
C VAL A 376 -21.37 46.97 1.21
N GLN A 377 -20.22 47.38 0.67
CA GLN A 377 -20.05 48.68 0.04
C GLN A 377 -21.00 48.87 -1.16
N ARG A 378 -21.21 47.84 -1.99
CA ARG A 378 -22.20 47.86 -3.08
C ARG A 378 -23.63 48.02 -2.54
N LEU A 379 -23.99 47.27 -1.50
CA LEU A 379 -25.31 47.40 -0.85
C LEU A 379 -25.50 48.79 -0.24
N LEU A 380 -24.49 49.32 0.46
CA LEU A 380 -24.50 50.65 1.03
C LEU A 380 -24.67 51.73 -0.05
N LYS A 381 -23.98 51.61 -1.18
CA LYS A 381 -24.16 52.51 -2.32
C LYS A 381 -25.59 52.43 -2.88
N GLY A 382 -26.16 51.22 -2.96
CA GLY A 382 -27.55 50.99 -3.33
C GLY A 382 -28.54 51.66 -2.37
N GLU A 383 -28.35 51.51 -1.06
CA GLU A 383 -29.19 52.16 -0.05
C GLU A 383 -29.04 53.69 -0.05
N ARG A 384 -27.83 54.22 -0.29
CA ARG A 384 -27.63 55.67 -0.47
C ARG A 384 -28.40 56.21 -1.68
N LEU A 385 -28.38 55.49 -2.80
CA LEU A 385 -29.17 55.84 -4.00
C LEU A 385 -30.67 55.79 -3.72
N LYS A 386 -31.16 54.74 -3.03
CA LYS A 386 -32.57 54.65 -2.62
C LYS A 386 -32.97 55.79 -1.69
N LYS A 387 -32.11 56.15 -0.73
CA LYS A 387 -32.34 57.28 0.18
C LYS A 387 -32.44 58.59 -0.60
N SER A 388 -31.50 58.88 -1.50
CA SER A 388 -31.54 60.06 -2.37
C SER A 388 -32.82 60.09 -3.22
N PHE A 389 -33.23 58.96 -3.81
CA PHE A 389 -34.49 58.88 -4.54
C PHE A 389 -35.71 59.17 -3.66
N LYS A 390 -35.73 58.66 -2.43
CA LYS A 390 -36.81 58.95 -1.46
C LYS A 390 -36.80 60.41 -1.00
N GLU A 391 -35.63 61.02 -0.84
CA GLU A 391 -35.50 62.45 -0.54
C GLU A 391 -36.02 63.32 -1.70
N ASP A 392 -35.69 62.97 -2.94
CA ASP A 392 -36.23 63.63 -4.13
C ASP A 392 -37.76 63.47 -4.24
N GLU A 393 -38.28 62.28 -3.94
CA GLU A 393 -39.72 62.00 -3.93
C GLU A 393 -40.43 62.77 -2.80
N LEU A 394 -39.81 62.86 -1.62
CA LEU A 394 -40.28 63.67 -0.51
C LEU A 394 -40.32 65.15 -0.90
N GLN A 395 -39.26 65.68 -1.50
CA GLN A 395 -39.17 67.07 -1.93
C GLN A 395 -40.23 67.39 -3.00
N LYS A 396 -40.49 66.46 -3.93
CA LYS A 396 -41.60 66.58 -4.90
C LYS A 396 -42.96 66.63 -4.20
N LYS A 397 -43.19 65.76 -3.21
CA LYS A 397 -44.44 65.75 -2.42
C LYS A 397 -44.58 67.01 -1.58
N GLU A 398 -43.50 67.50 -0.99
CA GLU A 398 -43.48 68.76 -0.23
C GLU A 398 -43.77 69.96 -1.15
N THR A 399 -43.15 70.01 -2.33
CA THR A 399 -43.45 71.03 -3.34
C THR A 399 -44.91 70.97 -3.78
N LEU A 400 -45.47 69.77 -3.98
CA LEU A 400 -46.88 69.59 -4.30
C LEU A 400 -47.78 70.05 -3.14
N TYR A 401 -47.41 69.74 -1.90
CA TYR A 401 -48.14 70.17 -0.71
C TYR A 401 -48.11 71.70 -0.58
N GLN A 402 -46.95 72.33 -0.74
CA GLN A 402 -46.81 73.78 -0.73
C GLN A 402 -47.66 74.43 -1.83
N ARG A 403 -47.64 73.91 -3.07
CA ARG A 403 -48.53 74.37 -4.15
C ARG A 403 -50.01 74.22 -3.79
N THR A 404 -50.37 73.12 -3.12
CA THR A 404 -51.74 72.86 -2.67
C THR A 404 -52.16 73.84 -1.58
N VAL A 405 -51.28 74.15 -0.63
CA VAL A 405 -51.50 75.15 0.43
C VAL A 405 -51.66 76.54 -0.17
N VAL A 406 -50.79 76.91 -1.13
CA VAL A 406 -50.90 78.20 -1.86
C VAL A 406 -52.22 78.26 -2.61
N ALA A 407 -52.57 77.25 -3.41
CA ALA A 407 -53.84 77.20 -4.13
C ALA A 407 -55.04 77.25 -3.17
N ARG A 408 -54.97 76.58 -2.01
CA ARG A 408 -56.02 76.64 -0.99
C ARG A 408 -56.15 78.05 -0.41
N LYS A 409 -55.03 78.72 -0.16
CA LYS A 409 -55.01 80.11 0.31
C LYS A 409 -55.58 81.05 -0.76
N GLU A 410 -55.19 80.90 -2.03
CA GLU A 410 -55.74 81.67 -3.14
C GLU A 410 -57.24 81.46 -3.31
N ILE A 411 -57.73 80.22 -3.20
CA ILE A 411 -59.16 79.91 -3.22
C ILE A 411 -59.87 80.56 -2.03
N HIS A 412 -59.27 80.50 -0.83
CA HIS A 412 -59.85 81.10 0.37
C HIS A 412 -59.89 82.63 0.29
N ASP A 413 -58.81 83.26 -0.18
CA ASP A 413 -58.71 84.70 -0.38
C ASP A 413 -59.69 85.15 -1.46
N SER A 414 -59.80 84.40 -2.57
CA SER A 414 -60.82 84.62 -3.62
C SER A 414 -62.24 84.49 -3.08
N TYR A 415 -62.53 83.47 -2.27
CA TYR A 415 -63.82 83.30 -1.60
C TYR A 415 -64.13 84.46 -0.64
N THR A 416 -63.12 84.92 0.12
CA THR A 416 -63.26 86.04 1.06
C THR A 416 -63.56 87.34 0.31
N ASN A 417 -62.81 87.62 -0.76
CA ASN A 417 -63.05 88.77 -1.64
C ASN A 417 -64.43 88.69 -2.32
N GLN A 418 -64.86 87.51 -2.78
CA GLN A 418 -66.21 87.30 -3.31
C GLN A 418 -67.28 87.55 -2.25
N LYS A 419 -67.05 87.09 -1.01
CA LYS A 419 -67.96 87.34 0.12
C LYS A 419 -68.05 88.83 0.45
N GLU A 420 -66.94 89.54 0.47
CA GLU A 420 -66.91 91.01 0.63
C GLU A 420 -67.66 91.70 -0.51
N THR A 421 -67.43 91.30 -1.75
CA THR A 421 -68.14 91.83 -2.92
C THR A 421 -69.65 91.57 -2.83
N ILE A 422 -70.06 90.36 -2.41
CA ILE A 422 -71.46 90.02 -2.18
C ILE A 422 -72.04 90.89 -1.08
N GLN A 423 -71.29 91.13 0.00
CA GLN A 423 -71.72 91.98 1.10
C GLN A 423 -71.88 93.45 0.66
N GLU A 424 -70.96 93.98 -0.15
CA GLU A 424 -71.10 95.31 -0.78
C GLU A 424 -72.34 95.40 -1.68
N VAL A 425 -72.60 94.35 -2.48
CA VAL A 425 -73.80 94.29 -3.33
C VAL A 425 -75.07 94.19 -2.47
N GLN A 426 -75.06 93.43 -1.38
CA GLN A 426 -76.16 93.35 -0.43
C GLN A 426 -76.41 94.69 0.27
N GLU A 427 -75.37 95.42 0.66
CA GLU A 427 -75.50 96.78 1.20
C GLU A 427 -76.06 97.75 0.17
N ARG A 428 -75.62 97.69 -1.10
CA ARG A 428 -76.22 98.50 -2.18
C ARG A 428 -77.69 98.14 -2.41
N LEU A 429 -78.04 96.85 -2.39
CA LEU A 429 -79.42 96.40 -2.51
C LEU A 429 -80.27 96.92 -1.35
N LYS A 430 -79.76 96.85 -0.11
CA LYS A 430 -80.43 97.39 1.07
C LYS A 430 -80.60 98.92 1.01
N GLN A 431 -79.61 99.63 0.49
CA GLN A 431 -79.72 101.08 0.24
C GLN A 431 -80.74 101.37 -0.87
N GLN A 432 -80.78 100.58 -1.93
CA GLN A 432 -81.80 100.70 -2.99
C GLN A 432 -83.20 100.37 -2.46
N GLU A 433 -83.36 99.35 -1.61
CA GLU A 433 -84.62 99.02 -0.95
C GLU A 433 -85.08 100.15 -0.02
N GLN A 434 -84.16 100.79 0.71
CA GLN A 434 -84.47 101.99 1.50
C GLN A 434 -84.93 103.14 0.60
N GLN A 435 -84.18 103.44 -0.47
CA GLN A 435 -84.55 104.49 -1.44
C GLN A 435 -85.89 104.19 -2.12
N TRP A 436 -86.16 102.92 -2.41
CA TRP A 436 -87.44 102.49 -2.97
C TRP A 436 -88.57 102.63 -1.94
N GLY A 437 -88.34 102.28 -0.68
CA GLY A 437 -89.27 102.48 0.42
C GLY A 437 -89.62 103.97 0.61
N GLU A 438 -88.62 104.85 0.58
CA GLU A 438 -88.81 106.31 0.62
C GLU A 438 -89.63 106.80 -0.57
N LEU A 439 -89.35 106.30 -1.79
CA LEU A 439 -90.12 106.64 -2.99
C LEU A 439 -91.56 106.14 -2.93
N VAL A 440 -91.79 104.96 -2.34
CA VAL A 440 -93.14 104.41 -2.14
C VAL A 440 -93.91 105.23 -1.10
N GLU A 441 -93.31 105.63 0.03
CA GLU A 441 -93.94 106.55 0.98
C GLU A 441 -94.31 107.89 0.33
N VAL A 442 -93.41 108.46 -0.48
CA VAL A 442 -93.68 109.69 -1.23
C VAL A 442 -94.81 109.47 -2.24
N ALA A 443 -94.86 108.32 -2.91
CA ALA A 443 -95.93 107.97 -3.84
C ALA A 443 -97.28 107.77 -3.12
N GLU A 444 -97.31 107.11 -1.97
CA GLU A 444 -98.51 106.91 -1.15
C GLU A 444 -99.02 108.24 -0.57
N ALA A 445 -98.13 109.12 -0.12
CA ALA A 445 -98.48 110.47 0.32
C ALA A 445 -99.09 111.29 -0.83
N ARG A 446 -98.52 111.22 -2.04
CA ARG A 446 -99.10 111.86 -3.23
C ARG A 446 -100.42 111.23 -3.65
N THR A 447 -100.57 109.92 -3.55
CA THR A 447 -101.81 109.20 -3.90
C THR A 447 -102.91 109.55 -2.91
N SER A 448 -102.59 109.68 -1.62
CA SER A 448 -103.51 110.17 -0.59
C SER A 448 -103.96 111.60 -0.88
N SER A 449 -103.02 112.47 -1.26
CA SER A 449 -103.33 113.86 -1.65
C SER A 449 -104.21 113.93 -2.91
N ILE A 450 -103.96 113.07 -3.91
CA ILE A 450 -104.81 112.95 -5.12
C ILE A 450 -106.20 112.41 -4.76
N SER A 451 -106.29 111.44 -3.85
CA SER A 451 -107.58 110.90 -3.40
C SER A 451 -108.42 111.97 -2.72
N GLN A 452 -107.78 112.76 -1.86
CA GLN A 452 -108.42 113.86 -1.14
C GLN A 452 -108.89 114.97 -2.11
N LEU A 453 -108.05 115.34 -3.09
CA LEU A 453 -108.44 116.26 -4.15
C LEU A 453 -109.57 115.73 -5.04
N LYS A 454 -109.65 114.42 -5.28
CA LYS A 454 -110.78 113.80 -6.01
C LYS A 454 -112.07 113.87 -5.21
N GLU A 455 -112.00 113.69 -3.90
CA GLU A 455 -113.15 113.80 -2.99
C GLU A 455 -113.65 115.25 -2.92
N ASP A 456 -112.74 116.22 -2.77
CA ASP A 456 -113.07 117.65 -2.82
C ASP A 456 -113.71 118.04 -4.17
N LEU A 457 -113.24 117.47 -5.28
CA LEU A 457 -113.78 117.73 -6.61
C LEU A 457 -115.15 117.06 -6.82
N ALA A 458 -115.39 115.90 -6.21
CA ALA A 458 -116.70 115.25 -6.20
C ALA A 458 -117.72 116.04 -5.36
N GLN A 459 -117.29 116.55 -4.20
CA GLN A 459 -118.10 117.41 -3.32
C GLN A 459 -118.48 118.71 -4.04
N ALA A 460 -117.51 119.38 -4.68
CA ALA A 460 -117.75 120.59 -5.47
C ALA A 460 -118.72 120.35 -6.64
N ASN A 461 -118.65 119.19 -7.31
CA ASN A 461 -119.59 118.83 -8.37
C ASN A 461 -121.02 118.60 -7.83
N GLN A 462 -121.17 117.99 -6.65
CA GLN A 462 -122.48 117.89 -5.99
C GLN A 462 -123.06 119.26 -5.64
N ASP A 463 -122.23 120.19 -5.16
CA ASP A 463 -122.66 121.56 -4.86
C ASP A 463 -123.09 122.31 -6.14
N ILE A 464 -122.38 122.11 -7.26
CA ILE A 464 -122.76 122.65 -8.58
C ILE A 464 -124.11 122.10 -9.02
N ASP A 465 -124.33 120.80 -8.92
CA ASP A 465 -125.62 120.18 -9.28
C ASP A 465 -126.77 120.71 -8.41
N LEU A 466 -126.52 120.92 -7.12
CA LEU A 466 -127.49 121.48 -6.18
C LEU A 466 -127.84 122.94 -6.55
N LEU A 467 -126.83 123.74 -6.87
CA LEU A 467 -127.00 125.12 -7.34
C LEU A 467 -127.72 125.18 -8.70
N GLU A 468 -127.47 124.25 -9.61
CA GLU A 468 -128.20 124.17 -10.88
C GLU A 468 -129.66 123.78 -10.69
N GLN A 469 -129.96 122.89 -9.74
CA GLN A 469 -131.34 122.55 -9.38
C GLN A 469 -132.07 123.73 -8.76
N GLN A 470 -131.42 124.47 -7.85
CA GLN A 470 -131.96 125.71 -7.28
C GLN A 470 -132.20 126.76 -8.36
N LYS A 471 -131.24 126.96 -9.27
CA LYS A 471 -131.39 127.84 -10.44
C LYS A 471 -132.60 127.45 -11.30
N LYS A 472 -132.80 126.15 -11.57
CA LYS A 472 -133.98 125.64 -12.30
C LYS A 472 -135.29 125.82 -11.53
N ALA A 473 -135.27 125.75 -10.20
CA ALA A 473 -136.44 125.97 -9.34
C ALA A 473 -136.84 127.44 -9.34
N TYR A 474 -135.89 128.35 -9.06
CA TYR A 474 -136.11 129.80 -9.10
C TYR A 474 -136.49 130.29 -10.50
N SER A 475 -135.91 129.73 -11.56
CA SER A 475 -136.31 130.05 -12.94
C SER A 475 -137.75 129.63 -13.25
N ARG A 476 -138.24 128.54 -12.63
CA ARG A 476 -139.63 128.06 -12.76
C ARG A 476 -140.60 128.93 -11.95
N GLU A 477 -140.26 129.25 -10.70
CA GLU A 477 -141.05 130.16 -9.86
C GLU A 477 -141.19 131.53 -10.50
N PHE A 478 -140.08 132.12 -10.97
CA PHE A 478 -140.08 133.42 -11.65
C PHE A 478 -141.00 133.43 -12.88
N LYS A 479 -140.93 132.37 -13.71
CA LYS A 479 -141.80 132.21 -14.87
C LYS A 479 -143.27 132.10 -14.48
N SER A 480 -143.59 131.41 -13.39
CA SER A 480 -144.97 131.26 -12.89
C SER A 480 -145.55 132.57 -12.33
N ALA A 481 -144.73 133.37 -11.66
CA ALA A 481 -145.18 134.60 -10.97
C ALA A 481 -145.33 135.80 -11.92
N THR A 482 -144.51 135.90 -12.97
CA THR A 482 -144.44 137.10 -13.82
C THR A 482 -144.96 136.91 -15.24
N GLY A 483 -145.20 135.67 -15.68
CA GLY A 483 -145.63 135.35 -17.04
C GLY A 483 -144.58 135.69 -18.12
N ARG A 484 -143.36 136.08 -17.74
CA ARG A 484 -142.28 136.48 -18.66
C ARG A 484 -141.05 135.55 -18.52
N PRO A 485 -140.31 135.25 -19.60
CA PRO A 485 -139.12 134.40 -19.53
C PRO A 485 -137.97 135.05 -18.71
N CYS A 486 -137.29 134.24 -17.90
CA CYS A 486 -136.18 134.65 -17.02
C CYS A 486 -134.93 135.19 -17.77
N SER A 487 -134.89 135.04 -19.10
CA SER A 487 -133.78 135.47 -19.96
C SER A 487 -133.62 136.99 -20.09
N MET A 488 -134.60 137.81 -19.69
CA MET A 488 -134.46 139.28 -19.75
C MET A 488 -133.57 139.88 -18.65
N LEU A 489 -133.28 139.15 -17.56
CA LEU A 489 -132.37 139.62 -16.50
C LEU A 489 -130.88 139.47 -16.88
N LEU A 490 -130.56 138.58 -17.82
CA LEU A 490 -129.18 138.22 -18.14
C LEU A 490 -128.54 139.08 -19.24
N GLU A 491 -129.27 140.02 -19.86
CA GLU A 491 -128.67 140.96 -20.82
C GLU A 491 -127.89 142.12 -20.18
N GLN A 492 -127.97 142.33 -18.86
CA GLN A 492 -127.30 143.45 -18.18
C GLN A 492 -125.88 143.15 -17.66
N PHE A 493 -125.35 141.93 -17.82
CA PHE A 493 -124.06 141.53 -17.21
C PHE A 493 -123.05 140.91 -18.20
N LYS A 494 -122.96 141.45 -19.43
CA LYS A 494 -121.83 141.16 -20.35
C LYS A 494 -120.63 142.05 -20.01
N VAL A 495 -119.65 141.56 -19.24
CA VAL A 495 -118.30 142.16 -19.12
C VAL A 495 -117.23 141.05 -18.96
N GLU A 496 -116.27 141.00 -19.89
CA GLU A 496 -115.04 140.19 -19.88
C GLU A 496 -114.07 140.61 -18.76
N PRO A 497 -113.17 139.72 -18.27
CA PRO A 497 -111.75 139.71 -18.72
C PRO A 497 -111.14 138.28 -18.66
N GLY A 498 -109.94 137.88 -19.11
CA GLY A 498 -108.70 138.53 -19.53
C GLY A 498 -107.54 137.54 -19.21
N LYS A 499 -106.63 137.30 -20.18
CA LYS A 499 -105.42 136.44 -20.07
C LYS A 499 -104.48 136.82 -18.90
N PRO A 500 -103.67 135.87 -18.40
CA PRO A 500 -102.20 135.91 -18.61
C PRO A 500 -101.59 134.49 -18.83
N ALA A 501 -100.50 134.19 -19.56
CA ALA A 501 -99.11 134.67 -19.66
C ALA A 501 -98.07 134.01 -18.71
N THR A 502 -97.26 133.10 -19.29
CA THR A 502 -95.77 132.95 -19.21
C THR A 502 -95.00 132.29 -18.04
N LYS A 503 -93.99 131.48 -18.46
CA LYS A 503 -92.64 131.14 -17.89
C LYS A 503 -92.57 130.12 -16.72
N GLY A 504 -91.57 129.25 -16.55
CA GLY A 504 -90.26 128.96 -17.19
C GLY A 504 -89.38 128.10 -16.25
N GLY A 505 -88.25 127.55 -16.74
CA GLY A 505 -87.10 127.02 -15.97
C GLY A 505 -86.95 125.49 -15.92
N ALA A 506 -85.96 124.86 -16.59
CA ALA A 506 -84.55 124.65 -16.21
C ALA A 506 -84.40 123.77 -14.94
N LYS A 507 -83.72 122.62 -14.91
CA LYS A 507 -82.54 122.11 -15.63
C LYS A 507 -82.67 120.60 -15.88
#